data_AF-A0A7V9HGJ4-F1
#
_entry.id   AF-A0A7V9HGJ4-F1
#
_cell.length_a   1.000
_cell.length_b   1.000
_cell.length_c   1.000
_cell.angle_alpha   90.00
_cell.angle_beta   90.00
_cell.angle_gamma   90.00
#
_symmetry.space_group_name_H-M   'P 1'
#
loop_
_entity.id
_entity.type
_entity.pdbx_description
1 polymer ?
#
loop_
_entity_poly.entity_id
_entity_poly.type
_entity_poly.pdbx_seq_one_letter_code
_entity_poly.pdbx_strand_id
1 'polypeptide(L)'
;MVAQGIQRDVARDRLRARTPLRCPLCGSELVETIVRDLGGVTADLVWQLHAGRCPEHGWFQAEVISRPPREIFAVHKPFGVARRVIVDGHEVFAFPTVWNNLPPERQRQRVDPFDAQYWQVEKPTASR
;
A
#
# COMPACT_ATOMS: atom_id res chain seq x y z
N MET A 1 -30.21 4.31 -33.15
CA MET A 1 -28.81 3.85 -33.13
C MET A 1 -28.39 3.75 -31.68
N VAL A 2 -28.20 2.53 -31.18
CA VAL A 2 -27.89 2.24 -29.78
C VAL A 2 -26.36 2.28 -29.65
N ALA A 3 -25.82 3.23 -28.90
CA ALA A 3 -24.42 3.19 -28.48
C ALA A 3 -24.31 2.21 -27.31
N GLN A 4 -24.09 0.93 -27.65
CA GLN A 4 -23.69 -0.10 -26.70
C GLN A 4 -22.18 -0.02 -26.44
N GLY A 5 -21.82 0.14 -25.16
CA GLY A 5 -20.70 -0.55 -24.55
C GLY A 5 -19.31 0.05 -24.71
N ILE A 6 -18.76 0.58 -23.60
CA ILE A 6 -17.55 0.02 -22.98
C ILE A 6 -17.68 0.20 -21.46
N GLN A 7 -18.60 -0.54 -20.83
CA GLN A 7 -18.46 -0.82 -19.39
C GLN A 7 -17.71 -2.15 -19.30
N ARG A 8 -16.38 -2.08 -19.48
CA ARG A 8 -15.52 -3.19 -19.08
C ARG A 8 -15.49 -3.17 -17.56
N ASP A 9 -16.40 -3.91 -16.95
CA ASP A 9 -16.21 -4.43 -15.59
C ASP A 9 -15.03 -5.40 -15.63
N VAL A 10 -13.82 -4.87 -15.79
CA VAL A 10 -12.61 -5.55 -15.34
C VAL A 10 -12.84 -5.72 -13.85
N ALA A 11 -12.81 -6.96 -13.35
CA ALA A 11 -12.89 -7.22 -11.93
C ALA A 11 -11.89 -6.28 -11.23
N ARG A 12 -12.42 -5.26 -10.52
CA ARG A 12 -11.60 -4.22 -9.90
C ARG A 12 -10.61 -4.83 -8.92
N ASP A 13 -10.97 -5.99 -8.36
CA ASP A 13 -10.21 -6.70 -7.35
C ASP A 13 -9.47 -7.89 -7.97
N ARG A 14 -8.15 -7.86 -7.85
CA ARG A 14 -7.26 -8.99 -8.09
C ARG A 14 -7.00 -9.69 -6.76
N LEU A 15 -7.68 -10.80 -6.54
CA LEU A 15 -7.50 -11.66 -5.37
C LEU A 15 -6.22 -12.48 -5.49
N ARG A 16 -5.55 -12.73 -4.36
CA ARG A 16 -4.25 -13.43 -4.27
C ARG A 16 -3.18 -12.80 -5.17
N ALA A 17 -3.26 -11.49 -5.36
CA ALA A 17 -2.33 -10.75 -6.20
C ALA A 17 -0.93 -10.68 -5.56
N ARG A 18 0.11 -10.68 -6.39
CA ARG A 18 1.46 -10.34 -5.94
C ARG A 18 1.51 -8.86 -5.59
N THR A 19 2.12 -8.54 -4.46
CA THR A 19 2.26 -7.17 -3.95
C THR A 19 3.61 -7.02 -3.25
N PRO A 20 4.29 -5.86 -3.41
CA PRO A 20 5.48 -5.53 -2.61
C PRO A 20 5.14 -5.24 -1.13
N LEU A 21 3.86 -5.09 -0.78
CA LEU A 21 3.42 -4.85 0.59
C LEU A 21 3.81 -6.01 1.52
N ARG A 22 4.49 -5.66 2.62
CA ARG A 22 4.86 -6.56 3.71
C ARG A 22 4.22 -6.11 5.01
N CYS A 23 4.20 -6.99 6.02
CA CYS A 23 3.78 -6.59 7.35
C CYS A 23 4.71 -5.50 7.89
N PRO A 24 4.20 -4.32 8.28
CA PRO A 24 5.04 -3.23 8.77
C PRO A 24 5.68 -3.53 10.14
N LEU A 25 5.14 -4.49 10.89
CA LEU A 25 5.61 -4.85 12.24
C LEU A 25 6.70 -5.93 12.23
N CYS A 26 6.55 -6.98 11.41
CA CYS A 26 7.50 -8.10 11.38
C CYS A 26 8.18 -8.32 10.03
N GLY A 27 7.87 -7.54 9.00
CA GLY A 27 8.45 -7.64 7.66
C GLY A 27 8.02 -8.88 6.85
N SER A 28 7.19 -9.75 7.41
CA SER A 28 6.75 -10.99 6.74
C SER A 28 5.88 -10.72 5.51
N GLU A 29 5.86 -11.67 4.58
CA GLU A 29 4.90 -11.67 3.48
C GLU A 29 3.46 -11.71 4.01
N LEU A 30 2.55 -11.07 3.27
CA LEU A 30 1.14 -11.06 3.63
C LEU A 30 0.40 -12.20 2.91
N VAL A 31 -0.55 -12.80 3.60
CA VAL A 31 -1.52 -13.75 3.04
C VAL A 31 -2.80 -13.03 2.63
N GLU A 32 -3.68 -13.72 1.89
CA GLU A 32 -4.99 -13.19 1.49
C GLU A 32 -4.90 -11.82 0.80
N THR A 33 -3.91 -11.65 -0.08
CA THR A 33 -3.61 -10.37 -0.72
C THR A 33 -4.69 -9.97 -1.72
N ILE A 34 -5.00 -8.69 -1.76
CA ILE A 34 -5.96 -8.10 -2.70
C ILE A 34 -5.34 -6.82 -3.27
N VAL A 35 -5.38 -6.67 -4.59
CA VAL A 35 -5.10 -5.39 -5.25
C VAL A 35 -6.36 -4.91 -5.92
N ARG A 36 -6.83 -3.72 -5.54
CA ARG A 36 -7.99 -3.07 -6.14
C ARG A 36 -7.56 -1.90 -7.00
N ASP A 37 -8.04 -1.86 -8.22
CA ASP A 37 -7.99 -0.65 -9.03
C ASP A 37 -9.13 0.28 -8.59
N LEU A 38 -8.77 1.43 -8.00
CA LEU A 38 -9.70 2.44 -7.51
C LEU A 38 -10.22 3.35 -8.62
N GLY A 39 -9.40 3.56 -9.66
CA GLY A 39 -9.79 4.33 -10.83
C GLY A 39 -8.59 4.70 -11.71
N GLY A 40 -8.88 5.19 -12.91
CA GLY A 40 -7.88 5.83 -13.76
C GLY A 40 -7.53 7.23 -13.25
N VAL A 41 -6.27 7.59 -13.40
CA VAL A 41 -5.71 8.93 -13.19
C VAL A 41 -5.21 9.46 -14.54
N THR A 42 -4.77 10.70 -14.61
CA THR A 42 -4.20 11.28 -15.83
C THR A 42 -3.03 10.43 -16.38
N ALA A 43 -2.78 10.55 -17.69
CA ALA A 43 -1.67 9.86 -18.37
C ALA A 43 -1.69 8.33 -18.22
N ASP A 44 -2.87 7.72 -18.35
CA ASP A 44 -3.09 6.26 -18.29
C ASP A 44 -2.59 5.58 -17.01
N LEU A 45 -2.43 6.36 -15.94
CA LEU A 45 -2.07 5.85 -14.63
C LEU A 45 -3.29 5.22 -13.96
N VAL A 46 -3.07 4.18 -13.17
CA VAL A 46 -4.13 3.54 -12.37
C VAL A 46 -3.83 3.78 -10.91
N TRP A 47 -4.82 4.26 -10.17
CA TRP A 47 -4.75 4.32 -8.71
C TRP A 47 -5.12 2.95 -8.15
N GLN A 48 -4.21 2.36 -7.38
CA GLN A 48 -4.36 1.02 -6.82
C GLN A 48 -4.28 1.05 -5.31
N LEU A 49 -5.08 0.20 -4.67
CA LEU A 49 -4.98 -0.10 -3.26
C LEU A 49 -4.55 -1.55 -3.09
N HIS A 50 -3.42 -1.73 -2.42
CA HIS A 50 -2.85 -3.03 -2.10
C HIS A 50 -3.19 -3.35 -0.64
N ALA A 51 -3.76 -4.52 -0.39
CA ALA A 51 -4.08 -5.01 0.94
C ALA A 51 -3.57 -6.45 1.14
N GLY A 52 -3.27 -6.80 2.39
CA GLY A 52 -2.91 -8.16 2.76
C GLY A 52 -2.98 -8.37 4.27
N ARG A 53 -3.11 -9.63 4.69
CA ARG A 53 -3.22 -10.03 6.09
C ARG A 53 -1.91 -10.64 6.58
N CYS A 54 -1.39 -10.15 7.69
CA CYS A 54 -0.39 -10.86 8.47
C CYS A 54 -1.13 -11.77 9.46
N PRO A 55 -0.79 -13.07 9.57
CA PRO A 55 -1.43 -13.96 10.54
C PRO A 55 -1.37 -13.45 11.98
N GLU A 56 -0.22 -12.89 12.36
CA GLU A 56 0.03 -12.40 13.72
C GLU A 56 -0.53 -10.99 13.95
N HIS A 57 -0.46 -10.14 12.94
CA HIS A 57 -0.67 -8.70 13.12
C HIS A 57 -1.93 -8.15 12.46
N GLY A 58 -2.69 -8.96 11.72
CA GLY A 58 -3.93 -8.55 11.07
C GLY A 58 -3.71 -7.87 9.69
N TRP A 59 -4.71 -7.11 9.26
CA TRP A 59 -4.73 -6.50 7.92
C TRP A 59 -3.95 -5.19 7.83
N PHE A 60 -3.30 -5.01 6.68
CA PHE A 60 -2.61 -3.80 6.27
C PHE A 60 -2.96 -3.44 4.84
N GLN A 61 -2.91 -2.14 4.53
CA GLN A 61 -3.08 -1.65 3.16
C GLN A 61 -2.25 -0.41 2.87
N ALA A 62 -1.95 -0.19 1.59
CA ALA A 62 -1.29 1.01 1.09
C ALA A 62 -1.79 1.36 -0.31
N GLU A 63 -1.76 2.65 -0.64
CA GLU A 63 -2.18 3.17 -1.93
C GLU A 63 -0.98 3.55 -2.80
N VAL A 64 -1.09 3.26 -4.09
CA VAL A 64 -0.04 3.52 -5.07
C VAL A 64 -0.68 4.07 -6.35
N ILE A 65 -0.06 5.08 -6.95
CA ILE A 65 -0.44 5.64 -8.26
C ILE A 65 0.79 5.66 -9.15
N SER A 66 1.46 6.81 -9.24
CA SER A 66 2.68 7.01 -10.04
C SER A 66 3.96 6.96 -9.22
N ARG A 67 3.84 6.82 -7.90
CA ARG A 67 4.93 6.83 -6.92
C ARG A 67 4.72 5.73 -5.89
N PRO A 68 5.79 5.21 -5.27
CA PRO A 68 5.65 4.30 -4.13
C PRO A 68 4.75 4.89 -3.03
N PRO A 69 4.08 4.04 -2.23
CA PRO A 69 3.25 4.50 -1.13
C PRO A 69 4.09 5.27 -0.12
N ARG A 70 3.51 6.32 0.46
CA ARG A 70 4.13 7.04 1.59
C ARG A 70 3.93 6.31 2.91
N GLU A 71 2.78 5.68 3.07
CA GLU A 71 2.37 5.09 4.34
C GLU A 71 1.68 3.75 4.10
N ILE A 72 1.83 2.87 5.08
CA ILE A 72 1.07 1.64 5.20
C ILE A 72 0.14 1.79 6.40
N PHE A 73 -1.14 1.49 6.22
CA PHE A 73 -2.16 1.61 7.26
C PHE A 73 -2.54 0.24 7.79
N ALA A 74 -2.61 0.10 9.12
CA ALA A 74 -3.29 -1.04 9.73
C ALA A 74 -4.80 -0.84 9.60
N VAL A 75 -5.54 -1.85 9.17
CA VAL A 75 -7.00 -1.77 8.98
C VAL A 75 -7.71 -2.97 9.59
N HIS A 76 -9.02 -2.86 9.83
CA HIS A 76 -9.84 -3.99 10.32
C HIS A 76 -10.15 -5.03 9.21
N LYS A 77 -10.28 -4.57 7.97
CA LYS A 77 -10.53 -5.35 6.76
C LYS A 77 -9.98 -4.62 5.55
N PRO A 78 -9.73 -5.28 4.41
CA PRO A 78 -9.36 -4.61 3.17
C PRO A 78 -10.34 -3.49 2.83
N PHE A 79 -9.82 -2.36 2.36
CA PHE A 79 -10.60 -1.17 2.00
C PHE A 79 -11.38 -0.57 3.17
N GLY A 80 -11.00 -0.93 4.39
CA GLY A 80 -11.61 -0.46 5.61
C GLY A 80 -10.96 0.82 6.12
N VAL A 81 -11.40 1.19 7.32
CA VAL A 81 -10.82 2.31 8.08
C VAL A 81 -9.54 1.87 8.80
N ALA A 82 -8.63 2.83 8.98
CA ALA A 82 -7.44 2.63 9.80
C ALA A 82 -7.85 2.20 11.22
N ARG A 83 -7.08 1.27 11.79
CA ARG A 83 -7.24 0.83 13.17
C ARG A 83 -6.02 1.19 13.99
N ARG A 84 -6.23 1.34 15.28
CA ARG A 84 -5.17 1.54 16.25
C ARG A 84 -4.29 0.28 16.36
N VAL A 85 -2.98 0.49 16.37
CA VAL A 85 -1.94 -0.47 16.75
C VAL A 85 -1.15 0.13 17.90
N ILE A 86 -0.76 -0.69 18.89
CA ILE A 86 0.14 -0.25 19.96
C ILE A 86 1.53 -0.84 19.67
N VAL A 87 2.53 0.02 19.55
CA VAL A 87 3.95 -0.35 19.38
C VAL A 87 4.73 0.36 20.48
N ASP A 88 5.44 -0.41 21.32
CA ASP A 88 6.22 0.13 22.44
C ASP A 88 5.43 1.12 23.32
N GLY A 89 4.14 0.82 23.57
CA GLY A 89 3.24 1.66 24.37
C GLY A 89 2.65 2.88 23.64
N HIS A 90 3.00 3.10 22.38
CA HIS A 90 2.54 4.24 21.58
C HIS A 90 1.46 3.83 20.57
N GLU A 91 0.49 4.71 20.38
CA GLU A 91 -0.55 4.51 19.35
C GLU A 91 0.00 4.84 17.96
N VAL A 92 -0.12 3.88 17.05
CA VAL A 92 0.30 3.98 15.65
C VAL A 92 -0.89 3.66 14.76
N PHE A 93 -1.16 4.53 13.79
CA PHE A 93 -2.23 4.36 12.79
C PHE A 93 -1.67 4.13 11.38
N ALA A 94 -0.46 4.65 11.13
CA ALA A 94 0.23 4.60 9.86
C ALA A 94 1.72 4.33 10.08
N PHE A 95 2.32 3.61 9.15
CA PHE A 95 3.74 3.27 9.16
C PHE A 95 4.39 3.96 7.96
N PRO A 96 5.28 4.95 8.17
CA PRO A 96 5.92 5.64 7.06
C PRO A 96 6.87 4.69 6.32
N THR A 97 6.82 4.71 5.00
CA THR A 97 7.73 3.92 4.16
C THR A 97 9.06 4.64 3.99
N VAL A 98 10.07 3.90 3.53
CA VAL A 98 11.35 4.47 3.09
C VAL A 98 11.14 5.61 2.10
N TRP A 99 10.16 5.49 1.18
CA TRP A 99 9.85 6.54 0.22
C TRP A 99 9.43 7.86 0.87
N ASN A 100 8.60 7.81 1.92
CA ASN A 100 8.12 9.01 2.61
C ASN A 100 9.24 9.82 3.25
N ASN A 101 10.30 9.14 3.70
CA ASN A 101 11.36 9.74 4.49
C ASN A 101 12.61 10.07 3.66
N LEU A 102 12.60 9.78 2.34
CA LEU A 102 13.63 10.27 1.44
C LEU A 102 13.66 11.81 1.41
N PRO A 103 14.84 12.43 1.28
CA PRO A 103 14.93 13.87 1.03
C PRO A 103 14.11 14.30 -0.20
N PRO A 104 13.52 15.52 -0.22
CA PRO A 104 12.64 15.97 -1.30
C PRO A 104 13.25 15.86 -2.70
N GLU A 105 14.57 15.99 -2.83
CA GLU A 105 15.31 15.92 -4.08
C GLU A 105 15.28 14.49 -4.63
N ARG A 106 15.33 13.49 -3.74
CA ARG A 106 15.24 12.07 -4.11
C ARG A 106 13.79 11.65 -4.37
N GLN A 107 12.82 12.20 -3.65
CA GLN A 107 11.40 11.94 -3.93
C GLN A 107 10.93 12.42 -5.30
N ARG A 108 11.66 13.35 -5.94
CA ARG A 108 11.32 13.83 -7.29
C ARG A 108 11.77 12.89 -8.40
N GLN A 109 12.76 12.03 -8.13
CA GLN A 109 13.32 11.10 -9.13
C GLN A 109 12.28 10.11 -9.61
N ARG A 110 12.32 9.75 -10.90
CA ARG A 110 11.43 8.72 -11.44
C ARG A 110 11.91 7.35 -11.01
N VAL A 111 11.07 6.64 -10.27
CA VAL A 111 11.33 5.27 -9.79
C VAL A 111 10.19 4.35 -10.20
N ASP A 112 10.43 3.04 -10.16
CA ASP A 112 9.34 2.07 -10.26
C ASP A 112 8.49 2.15 -8.97
N PRO A 113 7.19 2.47 -9.07
CA PRO A 113 6.31 2.54 -7.90
C PRO A 113 6.11 1.19 -7.19
N PHE A 114 6.43 0.07 -7.82
CA PHE A 114 6.31 -1.28 -7.25
C PHE A 114 7.64 -1.88 -6.77
N ASP A 115 8.73 -1.13 -6.82
CA ASP A 115 10.01 -1.58 -6.27
C ASP A 115 9.88 -1.77 -4.75
N ALA A 116 10.04 -3.02 -4.32
CA ALA A 116 9.84 -3.44 -2.93
C ALA A 116 10.70 -2.66 -1.93
N GLN A 117 11.85 -2.11 -2.34
CA GLN A 117 12.69 -1.32 -1.43
C GLN A 117 11.96 -0.08 -0.88
N TYR A 118 11.13 0.56 -1.72
CA TYR A 118 10.42 1.79 -1.37
C TYR A 118 9.12 1.53 -0.58
N TRP A 119 8.69 0.28 -0.49
CA TRP A 119 7.53 -0.16 0.32
C TRP A 119 7.91 -0.58 1.73
N GLN A 120 9.20 -0.73 2.02
CA GLN A 120 9.66 -1.08 3.37
C GLN A 120 9.30 0.05 4.33
N VAL A 121 8.90 -0.29 5.56
CA VAL A 121 8.78 0.69 6.64
C VAL A 121 10.17 1.12 7.04
N GLU A 122 10.38 2.43 7.20
CA GLU A 122 11.62 2.90 7.77
C GLU A 122 11.69 2.43 9.23
N LYS A 123 12.68 1.60 9.55
CA LYS A 123 12.93 1.22 10.93
C LYS A 123 13.37 2.48 11.67
N PRO A 124 12.83 2.77 12.86
CA PRO A 124 13.41 3.82 13.69
C PRO A 124 14.89 3.52 13.84
N THR A 125 15.76 4.41 13.36
CA THR A 125 17.17 4.36 13.75
C THR A 125 17.18 4.43 15.25
N ALA A 126 17.62 3.35 15.91
CA ALA A 126 17.83 3.37 17.35
C ALA A 126 18.70 4.59 17.66
N SER A 127 18.13 5.60 18.32
CA SER A 127 18.93 6.65 18.93
C SER A 127 19.91 5.96 19.87
N ARG A 128 21.20 6.06 19.55
CA ARG A 128 22.28 5.72 20.46
C ARG A 128 22.36 6.77 21.56
#